data_AF-A0A3G5SZX3-F1
#
_entry.id   AF-A0A3G5SZX3-F1
#
_cell.length_a   1.000
_cell.length_b   1.000
_cell.length_c   1.000
_cell.angle_alpha   90.00
_cell.angle_beta   90.00
_cell.angle_gamma   90.00
#
_symmetry.space_group_name_H-M   'P 1'
#
loop_
_entity.id
_entity.type
_entity.pdbx_description
1 polymer ?
#
loop_
_entity_poly.entity_id
_entity_poly.type
_entity_poly.pdbx_seq_one_letter_code
_entity_poly.pdbx_strand_id
1 'polypeptide(L)'
;MYLDIETSPHLAHVWGLWQQNISLAQLQQATEMLSFAAKWRGEKKIHFYSGGYNPDGVGNEQMVEAAHSLLDQADVVVHFNGKKFDVPHLNREFKAAGLAPPAPYKQLDILETVRRRFKLASNKLAYVAHWLGLENKAPHEGHELWVKCLAGDQKAWRTMRTYNKRDVTLLEEVHNELKPWLVNSPNVALHDGLEGDHCRECGSGNLRREGYAFTKQGKFQQYQCRVCGSWSRGGKAINRVDLREVAA
;
A
#
# COMPACT_ATOMS: atom_id res chain seq x y z
N MET A 1 3.25 -0.10 8.07
CA MET A 1 4.35 -0.02 7.11
C MET A 1 3.83 0.41 5.75
N TYR A 2 4.53 1.29 5.04
CA TYR A 2 4.30 1.58 3.63
C TYR A 2 5.21 0.69 2.78
N LEU A 3 4.69 0.15 1.68
CA LEU A 3 5.38 -0.83 0.84
C LEU A 3 5.08 -0.56 -0.63
N ASP A 4 6.12 -0.73 -1.46
CA ASP A 4 6.03 -0.68 -2.92
C ASP A 4 7.09 -1.62 -3.53
N ILE A 5 6.73 -2.36 -4.58
CA ILE A 5 7.64 -3.27 -5.28
C ILE A 5 7.84 -2.87 -6.74
N GLU A 6 8.98 -3.27 -7.30
CA GLU A 6 9.24 -3.22 -8.73
C GLU A 6 9.41 -4.61 -9.30
N THR A 7 8.85 -4.83 -10.49
CA THR A 7 8.88 -6.15 -11.14
C THR A 7 9.40 -6.04 -12.55
N SER A 8 10.05 -7.10 -13.05
CA SER A 8 10.47 -7.15 -14.44
C SER A 8 9.28 -7.26 -15.39
N PRO A 9 9.36 -6.73 -16.61
CA PRO A 9 8.41 -7.08 -17.65
C PRO A 9 8.53 -8.58 -17.98
N HIS A 10 7.42 -9.17 -18.43
CA HIS A 10 7.49 -10.46 -19.13
C HIS A 10 8.34 -10.32 -20.41
N LEU A 11 9.19 -11.31 -20.66
CA LEU A 11 9.91 -11.42 -21.94
C LEU A 11 9.19 -12.42 -22.82
N ALA A 12 8.82 -12.02 -24.03
CA ALA A 12 8.11 -12.88 -24.98
C ALA A 12 8.58 -12.64 -26.42
N HIS A 13 8.59 -13.71 -27.22
CA HIS A 13 8.79 -13.62 -28.66
C HIS A 13 7.47 -13.28 -29.36
N VAL A 14 7.45 -12.16 -30.09
CA VAL A 14 6.30 -11.66 -30.84
C VAL A 14 6.68 -11.26 -32.25
N TRP A 15 5.77 -11.45 -33.19
CA TRP A 15 5.96 -11.05 -34.59
C TRP A 15 5.39 -9.66 -34.89
N GLY A 16 4.25 -9.33 -34.27
CA GLY A 16 3.59 -8.04 -34.44
C GLY A 16 3.69 -7.16 -33.19
N LEU A 17 3.42 -5.87 -33.36
CA LEU A 17 3.40 -4.91 -32.24
C LEU A 17 2.00 -4.72 -31.64
N TRP A 18 0.95 -4.92 -32.43
CA TRP A 18 -0.43 -4.55 -32.06
C TRP A 18 -1.30 -5.76 -31.78
N GLN A 19 -2.11 -5.71 -30.72
CA GLN A 19 -3.11 -6.74 -30.37
C GLN A 19 -2.57 -8.18 -30.31
N GLN A 20 -1.34 -8.35 -29.81
CA GLN A 20 -0.75 -9.66 -29.62
C GLN A 20 -1.32 -10.31 -28.34
N ASN A 21 -2.14 -11.34 -28.48
CA ASN A 21 -2.57 -12.19 -27.37
C ASN A 21 -1.46 -13.22 -27.09
N ILE A 22 -0.58 -12.93 -26.13
CA ILE A 22 0.64 -13.72 -25.88
C ILE A 22 0.28 -15.06 -25.21
N SER A 23 0.63 -16.16 -25.87
CA SER A 23 0.48 -17.51 -25.31
C SER A 23 1.66 -17.89 -24.41
N LEU A 24 1.47 -18.86 -23.51
CA LEU A 24 2.54 -19.37 -22.65
C LEU A 24 3.74 -19.92 -23.44
N ALA A 25 3.52 -20.49 -24.63
CA ALA A 25 4.60 -21.01 -25.48
C ALA A 25 5.51 -19.90 -26.05
N GLN A 26 5.03 -18.66 -26.09
CA GLN A 26 5.81 -17.49 -26.53
C GLN A 26 6.55 -16.82 -25.36
N LEU A 27 6.19 -17.16 -24.13
CA LEU A 27 6.79 -16.59 -22.93
C LEU A 27 8.18 -17.19 -22.74
N GLN A 28 9.20 -16.34 -22.81
CA GLN A 28 10.58 -16.74 -22.56
C GLN A 28 10.91 -16.66 -21.07
N GLN A 29 10.48 -15.56 -20.42
CA GLN A 29 10.72 -15.34 -19.01
C GLN A 29 9.49 -14.70 -18.38
N ALA A 30 9.09 -15.23 -17.23
CA ALA A 30 8.03 -14.66 -16.41
C ALA A 30 8.56 -13.44 -15.64
N THR A 31 7.66 -12.53 -15.29
CA THR A 31 7.95 -11.41 -14.39
C THR A 31 8.48 -11.92 -13.04
N GLU A 32 9.51 -11.27 -12.53
CA GLU A 32 10.10 -11.50 -11.20
C GLU A 32 10.15 -10.19 -10.42
N MET A 33 10.31 -10.26 -9.10
CA MET A 33 10.53 -9.05 -8.30
C MET A 33 11.97 -8.55 -8.50
N LEU A 34 12.12 -7.29 -8.86
CA LEU A 34 13.41 -6.62 -9.07
C LEU A 34 13.89 -5.91 -7.81
N SER A 35 12.98 -5.22 -7.13
CA SER A 35 13.25 -4.52 -5.88
C SER A 35 12.00 -4.33 -5.05
N PHE A 36 12.18 -3.99 -3.78
CA PHE A 36 11.13 -3.39 -2.98
C PHE A 36 11.68 -2.26 -2.13
N ALA A 37 10.80 -1.34 -1.78
CA ALA A 37 11.03 -0.32 -0.77
C ALA A 37 9.96 -0.45 0.33
N ALA A 38 10.37 -0.23 1.58
CA ALA A 38 9.48 -0.23 2.72
C ALA A 38 9.84 0.87 3.72
N LYS A 39 8.83 1.44 4.37
CA LYS A 39 8.99 2.51 5.35
C LYS A 39 8.02 2.33 6.51
N TRP A 40 8.53 2.34 7.74
CA TRP A 40 7.67 2.38 8.93
C TRP A 40 7.05 3.78 9.09
N ARG A 41 5.83 3.81 9.62
CA ARG A 41 5.04 5.05 9.75
C ARG A 41 5.78 6.02 10.68
N GLY A 42 6.02 7.24 10.21
CA GLY A 42 6.72 8.27 11.00
C GLY A 42 8.24 8.12 11.08
N GLU A 43 8.84 7.01 10.64
CA GLU A 43 10.29 6.86 10.60
C GLU A 43 10.90 7.55 9.39
N LYS A 44 12.14 8.04 9.49
CA LYS A 44 12.86 8.59 8.32
C LYS A 44 13.54 7.52 7.48
N LYS A 45 13.82 6.36 8.06
CA LYS A 45 14.56 5.28 7.40
C LYS A 45 13.66 4.60 6.37
N ILE A 46 14.19 4.42 5.16
CA ILE A 46 13.56 3.64 4.10
C ILE A 46 14.41 2.40 3.85
N HIS A 47 13.80 1.24 4.05
CA HIS A 47 14.35 -0.07 3.72
C HIS A 47 14.25 -0.24 2.20
N PHE A 48 15.33 -0.67 1.56
CA PHE A 48 15.34 -0.94 0.13
C PHE A 48 16.27 -2.12 -0.14
N TYR A 49 15.78 -3.07 -0.92
CA TYR A 49 16.51 -4.25 -1.34
C TYR A 49 16.19 -4.52 -2.82
N SER A 50 17.12 -5.12 -3.53
CA SER A 50 17.00 -5.40 -4.97
C SER A 50 17.76 -6.67 -5.34
N GLY A 51 17.26 -7.41 -6.33
CA GLY A 51 17.90 -8.65 -6.81
C GLY A 51 19.10 -8.42 -7.74
N GLY A 52 19.14 -7.30 -8.49
CA GLY A 52 20.16 -7.04 -9.52
C GLY A 52 21.09 -5.84 -9.27
N TYR A 53 20.85 -5.06 -8.21
CA TYR A 53 21.73 -3.96 -7.79
C TYR A 53 22.28 -4.22 -6.41
N ASN A 54 23.59 -4.14 -6.29
CA ASN A 54 24.23 -4.64 -5.09
C ASN A 54 25.38 -3.76 -4.59
N PRO A 55 25.08 -2.62 -3.95
CA PRO A 55 26.10 -1.84 -3.24
C PRO A 55 26.56 -2.51 -1.94
N ASP A 56 25.76 -3.43 -1.36
CA ASP A 56 25.95 -3.99 0.00
C ASP A 56 26.03 -5.54 0.07
N GLY A 57 26.01 -6.26 -1.06
CA GLY A 57 26.09 -7.73 -1.13
C GLY A 57 24.77 -8.53 -1.06
N VAL A 58 23.61 -7.87 -0.99
CA VAL A 58 22.24 -8.42 -1.07
C VAL A 58 21.87 -8.95 -2.48
N GLY A 59 21.63 -10.25 -2.61
CA GLY A 59 21.03 -10.87 -3.80
C GLY A 59 19.50 -11.03 -3.69
N ASN A 60 18.90 -11.72 -4.66
CA ASN A 60 17.45 -11.95 -4.69
C ASN A 60 16.93 -12.65 -3.42
N GLU A 61 17.63 -13.69 -2.95
CA GLU A 61 17.25 -14.42 -1.73
C GLU A 61 17.17 -13.48 -0.50
N GLN A 62 18.19 -12.66 -0.27
CA GLN A 62 18.19 -11.72 0.86
C GLN A 62 17.12 -10.64 0.71
N MET A 63 16.80 -10.21 -0.51
CA MET A 63 15.68 -9.31 -0.76
C MET A 63 14.36 -9.96 -0.34
N VAL A 64 14.11 -11.21 -0.77
CA VAL A 64 12.87 -11.93 -0.45
C VAL A 64 12.75 -12.18 1.07
N GLU A 65 13.83 -12.60 1.72
CA GLU A 65 13.86 -12.79 3.19
C GLU A 65 13.63 -11.47 3.94
N ALA A 66 14.23 -10.37 3.49
CA ALA A 66 14.02 -9.06 4.10
C ALA A 66 12.58 -8.57 3.96
N ALA A 67 11.96 -8.76 2.79
CA ALA A 67 10.56 -8.43 2.58
C ALA A 67 9.64 -9.26 3.49
N HIS A 68 9.91 -10.57 3.58
CA HIS A 68 9.16 -11.48 4.47
C HIS A 68 9.27 -11.04 5.93
N SER A 69 10.49 -10.80 6.43
CA SER A 69 10.74 -10.39 7.81
C SER A 69 10.08 -9.06 8.17
N LEU A 70 10.06 -8.09 7.25
CA LEU A 70 9.40 -6.81 7.47
C LEU A 70 7.87 -6.93 7.50
N LEU A 71 7.30 -7.77 6.64
CA LEU A 71 5.86 -8.05 6.65
C LEU A 71 5.42 -8.81 7.91
N ASP A 72 6.25 -9.73 8.39
CA ASP A 72 6.00 -10.51 9.61
C ASP A 72 5.85 -9.62 10.86
N GLN A 73 6.50 -8.46 10.86
CA GLN A 73 6.43 -7.47 11.94
C GLN A 73 5.28 -6.45 11.78
N ALA A 74 4.61 -6.42 10.63
CA ALA A 74 3.66 -5.36 10.33
C ALA A 74 2.24 -5.69 10.82
N ASP A 75 1.64 -4.81 11.61
CA ASP A 75 0.19 -4.91 11.87
C ASP A 75 -0.66 -4.51 10.66
N VAL A 76 -0.18 -3.47 9.96
CA VAL A 76 -0.85 -2.87 8.80
C VAL A 76 0.18 -2.57 7.71
N VAL A 77 -0.10 -3.02 6.51
CA VAL A 77 0.65 -2.71 5.29
C VAL A 77 -0.21 -1.78 4.42
N VAL A 78 0.34 -0.59 4.16
CA VAL A 78 -0.24 0.44 3.29
C VAL A 78 0.48 0.37 1.96
N HIS A 79 -0.28 0.34 0.86
CA HIS A 79 0.24 0.25 -0.50
C HIS A 79 -0.71 0.96 -1.47
N PHE A 80 -0.30 1.08 -2.73
CA PHE A 80 -1.12 1.64 -3.80
C PHE A 80 -1.35 0.58 -4.87
N ASN A 81 -2.54 -0.04 -4.89
CA ASN A 81 -2.87 -1.23 -5.70
C ASN A 81 -2.23 -2.56 -5.25
N GLY A 82 -1.61 -2.60 -4.08
CA GLY A 82 -0.84 -3.77 -3.66
C GLY A 82 -1.64 -5.00 -3.28
N LYS A 83 -2.95 -4.88 -3.03
CA LYS A 83 -3.82 -6.07 -2.83
C LYS A 83 -3.88 -6.92 -4.08
N LYS A 84 -3.80 -6.28 -5.25
CA LYS A 84 -3.89 -6.93 -6.57
C LYS A 84 -2.54 -7.12 -7.23
N PHE A 85 -1.51 -6.41 -6.79
CA PHE A 85 -0.20 -6.38 -7.45
C PHE A 85 0.92 -6.82 -6.49
N ASP A 86 1.32 -5.97 -5.56
CA ASP A 86 2.47 -6.19 -4.68
C ASP A 86 2.38 -7.49 -3.87
N VAL A 87 1.30 -7.68 -3.11
CA VAL A 87 1.15 -8.82 -2.20
C VAL A 87 1.09 -10.15 -2.96
N PRO A 88 0.35 -10.30 -4.07
CA PRO A 88 0.44 -11.50 -4.91
C PRO A 88 1.85 -11.81 -5.43
N HIS A 89 2.61 -10.81 -5.86
CA HIS A 89 3.99 -11.00 -6.31
C HIS A 89 4.91 -11.42 -5.15
N LEU A 90 4.83 -10.75 -4.00
CA LEU A 90 5.57 -11.11 -2.80
C LEU A 90 5.27 -12.56 -2.36
N ASN A 91 3.99 -12.95 -2.33
CA ASN A 91 3.61 -14.32 -2.00
C ASN A 91 4.17 -15.35 -2.99
N ARG A 92 4.26 -15.02 -4.29
CA ARG A 92 4.94 -15.86 -5.28
C ARG A 92 6.40 -16.04 -4.91
N GLU A 93 7.12 -14.94 -4.62
CA GLU A 93 8.53 -15.00 -4.25
C GLU A 93 8.75 -15.80 -2.96
N PHE A 94 7.93 -15.59 -1.92
CA PHE A 94 8.00 -16.36 -0.68
C PHE A 94 7.79 -17.84 -0.93
N LYS A 95 6.78 -18.19 -1.74
CA LYS A 95 6.51 -19.59 -2.06
C LYS A 95 7.65 -20.23 -2.86
N ALA A 96 8.24 -19.50 -3.80
CA ALA A 96 9.39 -19.96 -4.58
C ALA A 96 10.64 -20.17 -3.71
N ALA A 97 10.83 -19.32 -2.70
CA ALA A 97 11.89 -19.44 -1.69
C ALA A 97 11.60 -20.48 -0.59
N GLY A 98 10.48 -21.19 -0.65
CA GLY A 98 10.11 -22.18 0.38
C GLY A 98 9.65 -21.59 1.72
N LEU A 99 9.40 -20.28 1.78
CA LEU A 99 8.90 -19.59 2.96
C LEU A 99 7.38 -19.79 3.10
N ALA A 100 6.93 -19.96 4.34
CA ALA A 100 5.51 -19.84 4.68
C ALA A 100 5.05 -18.37 4.57
N PRO A 101 3.74 -18.09 4.48
CA PRO A 101 3.26 -16.72 4.56
C PRO A 101 3.77 -16.01 5.85
N PRO A 102 4.06 -14.71 5.80
CA PRO A 102 4.38 -13.94 7.00
C PRO A 102 3.16 -13.88 7.95
N ALA A 103 3.38 -13.41 9.18
CA ALA A 103 2.33 -13.20 10.16
C ALA A 103 1.16 -12.39 9.57
N PRO A 104 -0.11 -12.71 9.94
CA PRO A 104 -1.26 -12.03 9.37
C PRO A 104 -1.27 -10.52 9.65
N TYR A 105 -1.29 -9.72 8.58
CA TYR A 105 -1.38 -8.26 8.65
C TYR A 105 -2.64 -7.73 7.96
N LYS A 106 -3.07 -6.52 8.33
CA LYS A 106 -4.14 -5.80 7.61
C LYS A 106 -3.58 -5.07 6.40
N GLN A 107 -4.36 -5.01 5.32
CA GLN A 107 -3.99 -4.29 4.11
C GLN A 107 -4.85 -3.05 3.93
N LEU A 108 -4.21 -1.89 3.81
CA LEU A 108 -4.83 -0.62 3.45
C LEU A 108 -4.39 -0.23 2.04
N ASP A 109 -5.29 -0.44 1.07
CA ASP A 109 -5.02 -0.09 -0.33
C ASP A 109 -5.55 1.31 -0.63
N ILE A 110 -4.65 2.25 -0.86
CA ILE A 110 -5.02 3.64 -1.11
C ILE A 110 -5.78 3.80 -2.43
N LEU A 111 -5.51 2.96 -3.43
CA LEU A 111 -6.20 3.02 -4.72
C LEU A 111 -7.70 2.66 -4.59
N GLU A 112 -8.07 1.80 -3.64
CA GLU A 112 -9.49 1.52 -3.34
C GLU A 112 -10.21 2.78 -2.84
N THR A 113 -9.56 3.54 -1.94
CA THR A 113 -10.09 4.83 -1.48
C THR A 113 -10.25 5.79 -2.65
N VAL A 114 -9.21 5.92 -3.47
CA VAL A 114 -9.22 6.84 -4.61
C VAL A 114 -10.39 6.55 -5.55
N ARG A 115 -10.51 5.29 -6.00
CA ARG A 115 -11.57 4.85 -6.92
C ARG A 115 -12.98 4.98 -6.35
N ARG A 116 -13.14 4.80 -5.04
CA ARG A 116 -14.46 4.83 -4.38
C ARG A 116 -14.94 6.23 -4.06
N ARG A 117 -14.03 7.17 -3.80
CA ARG A 117 -14.35 8.51 -3.29
C ARG A 117 -14.23 9.61 -4.34
N PHE A 118 -13.41 9.42 -5.37
CA PHE A 118 -13.09 10.48 -6.32
C PHE A 118 -13.27 10.02 -7.77
N LYS A 119 -13.66 10.95 -8.63
CA LYS A 119 -13.78 10.76 -10.08
C LYS A 119 -12.64 11.52 -10.77
N LEU A 120 -11.44 10.94 -10.75
CA LEU A 120 -10.23 11.51 -11.35
C LEU A 120 -10.05 11.04 -12.79
N ALA A 121 -9.31 11.82 -13.60
CA ALA A 121 -9.00 11.43 -14.98
C ALA A 121 -8.04 10.23 -15.06
N SER A 122 -7.19 10.07 -14.05
CA SER A 122 -6.31 8.91 -13.88
C SER A 122 -6.22 8.56 -12.40
N ASN A 123 -6.09 7.26 -12.10
CA ASN A 123 -5.89 6.78 -10.74
C ASN A 123 -4.45 6.32 -10.49
N LYS A 124 -3.49 6.68 -11.34
CA LYS A 124 -2.06 6.42 -11.09
C LYS A 124 -1.58 7.25 -9.90
N LEU A 125 -0.70 6.70 -9.06
CA LEU A 125 -0.16 7.38 -7.87
C LEU A 125 0.36 8.78 -8.21
N ALA A 126 1.18 8.90 -9.25
CA ALA A 126 1.71 10.18 -9.73
C ALA A 126 0.63 11.23 -10.03
N TYR A 127 -0.49 10.82 -10.65
CA TYR A 127 -1.59 11.74 -10.97
C TYR A 127 -2.35 12.14 -9.71
N VAL A 128 -2.62 11.18 -8.81
CA VAL A 128 -3.30 11.43 -7.54
C VAL A 128 -2.49 12.38 -6.67
N ALA A 129 -1.18 12.15 -6.56
CA ALA A 129 -0.27 13.02 -5.83
C ALA A 129 -0.28 14.45 -6.39
N HIS A 130 -0.17 14.60 -7.71
CA HIS A 130 -0.23 15.92 -8.34
C HIS A 130 -1.58 16.62 -8.08
N TRP A 131 -2.69 15.89 -8.17
CA TRP A 131 -4.02 16.43 -7.86
C TRP A 131 -4.16 16.89 -6.40
N LEU A 132 -3.49 16.21 -5.46
CA LEU A 132 -3.39 16.60 -4.06
C LEU A 132 -2.41 17.77 -3.80
N GLY A 133 -1.76 18.30 -4.84
CA GLY A 133 -0.77 19.37 -4.72
C GLY A 133 0.59 18.91 -4.20
N LEU A 134 0.87 17.61 -4.21
CA LEU A 134 2.14 17.04 -3.76
C LEU A 134 3.18 17.07 -4.90
N GLU A 135 4.43 17.40 -4.56
CA GLU A 135 5.54 17.36 -5.52
C GLU A 135 5.87 15.92 -5.89
N ASN A 136 5.74 15.55 -7.16
CA ASN A 136 6.21 14.25 -7.64
C ASN A 136 7.47 14.40 -8.52
N LYS A 137 8.63 14.59 -7.86
CA LYS A 137 9.94 14.63 -8.52
C LYS A 137 10.51 13.23 -8.70
N ALA A 138 9.97 12.46 -9.64
CA ALA A 138 10.65 11.29 -10.18
C ALA A 138 10.18 11.00 -11.61
N PRO A 139 10.67 11.75 -12.63
CA PRO A 139 10.53 11.28 -14.00
C PRO A 139 11.31 9.98 -14.13
N HIS A 140 10.62 8.89 -14.49
CA HIS A 140 11.28 7.66 -14.93
C HIS A 140 11.46 7.70 -16.45
N GLU A 141 12.53 7.08 -16.96
CA GLU A 141 12.74 6.86 -18.41
C GLU A 141 11.67 5.92 -19.03
N GLY A 142 10.66 5.54 -18.23
CA GLY A 142 9.64 4.58 -18.62
C GLY A 142 10.25 3.19 -18.68
N HIS A 143 9.73 2.35 -19.56
CA HIS A 143 10.15 0.97 -19.73
C HIS A 143 11.68 0.79 -19.93
N GLU A 144 12.35 1.78 -20.51
CA GLU A 144 13.80 1.77 -20.75
C GLU A 144 14.62 1.58 -19.45
N LEU A 145 14.15 2.16 -18.33
CA LEU A 145 14.82 1.99 -17.03
C LEU A 145 14.88 0.52 -16.61
N TRP A 146 13.78 -0.23 -16.79
CA TRP A 146 13.70 -1.65 -16.45
C TRP A 146 14.61 -2.48 -17.36
N VAL A 147 14.61 -2.20 -18.67
CA VAL A 147 15.50 -2.88 -19.63
C VAL A 147 16.97 -2.69 -19.26
N LYS A 148 17.38 -1.45 -18.92
CA LYS A 148 18.76 -1.17 -18.47
C LYS A 148 19.11 -1.89 -17.17
N CYS A 149 18.17 -1.95 -16.21
CA CYS A 149 18.36 -2.71 -14.97
C CYS A 149 18.57 -4.21 -15.26
N LEU A 150 17.75 -4.80 -16.13
CA LEU A 150 17.89 -6.20 -16.55
C LEU A 150 19.20 -6.47 -17.30
N ALA A 151 19.74 -5.47 -18.00
CA ALA A 151 21.06 -5.54 -18.63
C ALA A 151 22.24 -5.33 -17.66
N GLY A 152 21.97 -5.15 -16.36
CA GLY A 152 23.01 -4.98 -15.33
C GLY A 152 23.57 -3.56 -15.19
N ASP A 153 22.93 -2.55 -15.78
CA ASP A 153 23.38 -1.16 -15.71
C ASP A 153 23.28 -0.60 -14.27
N GLN A 154 24.43 -0.40 -13.63
CA GLN A 154 24.54 0.10 -12.26
C GLN A 154 24.04 1.54 -12.07
N LYS A 155 24.02 2.36 -13.13
CA LYS A 155 23.44 3.70 -13.08
C LYS A 155 21.92 3.61 -13.12
N ALA A 156 21.37 2.77 -14.00
CA ALA A 156 19.93 2.53 -14.07
C ALA A 156 19.39 2.01 -12.74
N TRP A 157 20.09 1.07 -12.12
CA TRP A 157 19.72 0.55 -10.82
C TRP A 157 19.76 1.58 -9.67
N ARG A 158 20.72 2.52 -9.69
CA ARG A 158 20.71 3.66 -8.75
C ARG A 158 19.49 4.56 -8.94
N THR A 159 19.07 4.75 -10.19
CA THR A 159 17.81 5.44 -10.51
C THR A 159 16.61 4.64 -10.00
N MET A 160 16.56 3.33 -10.23
CA MET A 160 15.49 2.44 -9.72
C MET A 160 15.37 2.52 -8.20
N ARG A 161 16.49 2.46 -7.48
CA ARG A 161 16.53 2.63 -6.02
C ARG A 161 15.94 3.97 -5.57
N THR A 162 16.26 5.04 -6.28
CA THR A 162 15.76 6.39 -5.95
C THR A 162 14.26 6.48 -6.21
N TYR A 163 13.82 5.91 -7.33
CA TYR A 163 12.42 5.85 -7.76
C TYR A 163 11.55 5.09 -6.75
N ASN A 164 11.85 3.82 -6.49
CA ASN A 164 11.06 2.96 -5.61
C ASN A 164 11.04 3.49 -4.15
N LYS A 165 12.14 4.08 -3.65
CA LYS A 165 12.13 4.81 -2.36
C LYS A 165 11.25 6.05 -2.37
N ARG A 166 11.21 6.80 -3.48
CA ARG A 166 10.36 7.98 -3.60
C ARG A 166 8.88 7.57 -3.60
N ASP A 167 8.51 6.49 -4.27
CA ASP A 167 7.12 6.01 -4.33
C ASP A 167 6.57 5.66 -2.95
N VAL A 168 7.35 5.01 -2.08
CA VAL A 168 6.94 4.74 -0.69
C VAL A 168 6.79 6.03 0.13
N THR A 169 7.65 7.02 -0.11
CA THR A 169 7.56 8.32 0.57
C THR A 169 6.33 9.10 0.11
N LEU A 170 6.10 9.13 -1.21
CA LEU A 170 4.93 9.75 -1.83
C LEU A 170 3.64 9.07 -1.40
N LEU A 171 3.66 7.74 -1.25
CA LEU A 171 2.53 6.97 -0.73
C LEU A 171 2.15 7.41 0.69
N GLU A 172 3.13 7.65 1.57
CA GLU A 172 2.84 8.18 2.91
C GLU A 172 2.25 9.59 2.85
N GLU A 173 2.78 10.46 1.99
CA GLU A 173 2.24 11.82 1.77
C GLU A 173 0.78 11.76 1.29
N VAL A 174 0.50 10.96 0.25
CA VAL A 174 -0.85 10.74 -0.29
C VAL A 174 -1.78 10.14 0.76
N HIS A 175 -1.30 9.13 1.52
CA HIS A 175 -2.08 8.54 2.60
C HIS A 175 -2.46 9.59 3.65
N ASN A 176 -1.52 10.46 4.04
CA ASN A 176 -1.77 11.52 5.02
C ASN A 176 -2.85 12.51 4.56
N GLU A 177 -2.80 12.96 3.30
CA GLU A 177 -3.82 13.83 2.71
C GLU A 177 -5.20 13.16 2.61
N LEU A 178 -5.23 11.84 2.37
CA LEU A 178 -6.46 11.10 2.18
C LEU A 178 -7.09 10.55 3.48
N LYS A 179 -6.49 10.75 4.65
CA LYS A 179 -6.99 10.25 5.96
C LYS A 179 -8.50 10.45 6.20
N PRO A 180 -9.13 11.62 5.93
CA PRO A 180 -10.58 11.79 6.05
C PRO A 180 -11.43 10.86 5.20
N TRP A 181 -10.88 10.41 4.09
CA TRP A 181 -11.59 9.80 2.99
C TRP A 181 -11.42 8.28 2.95
N LEU A 182 -10.45 7.76 3.72
CA LEU A 182 -10.07 6.36 3.76
C LEU A 182 -11.29 5.46 3.95
N VAL A 183 -11.25 4.34 3.22
CA VAL A 183 -12.26 3.29 3.30
C VAL A 183 -11.60 2.04 3.84
N ASN A 184 -12.31 1.32 4.72
CA ASN A 184 -11.82 0.07 5.32
C ASN A 184 -10.46 0.22 6.04
N SER A 185 -10.15 1.41 6.54
CA SER A 185 -8.93 1.68 7.28
C SER A 185 -8.94 0.94 8.63
N PRO A 186 -7.84 0.25 8.99
CA PRO A 186 -7.66 -0.28 10.33
C PRO A 186 -7.71 0.83 11.38
N ASN A 187 -8.26 0.53 12.56
CA ASN A 187 -8.34 1.52 13.64
C ASN A 187 -6.95 1.75 14.24
N VAL A 188 -6.31 2.86 13.87
CA VAL A 188 -4.99 3.25 14.37
C VAL A 188 -4.95 3.28 15.89
N ALA A 189 -5.98 3.80 16.54
CA ALA A 189 -6.00 3.86 18.00
C ALA A 189 -5.97 2.47 18.65
N LEU A 190 -6.57 1.46 18.00
CA LEU A 190 -6.53 0.09 18.49
C LEU A 190 -5.14 -0.53 18.33
N HIS A 191 -4.51 -0.30 17.18
CA HIS A 191 -3.17 -0.83 16.89
C HIS A 191 -2.07 -0.14 17.72
N ASP A 192 -2.26 1.13 18.06
CA ASP A 192 -1.32 1.91 18.87
C ASP A 192 -1.59 1.76 20.39
N GLY A 193 -2.56 0.92 20.79
CA GLY A 193 -2.89 0.68 22.20
C GLY A 193 -3.44 1.91 22.94
N LEU A 194 -4.10 2.83 22.23
CA LEU A 194 -4.65 4.06 22.81
C LEU A 194 -5.98 3.80 23.50
N GLU A 195 -6.10 4.26 24.75
CA GLU A 195 -7.33 4.15 25.53
C GLU A 195 -8.25 5.36 25.36
N GLY A 196 -9.56 5.11 25.25
CA GLY A 196 -10.57 6.16 25.16
C GLY A 196 -10.99 6.52 23.72
N ASP A 197 -11.61 7.69 23.57
CA ASP A 197 -12.09 8.16 22.28
C ASP A 197 -10.95 8.84 21.48
N HIS A 198 -10.37 8.08 20.56
CA HIS A 198 -9.33 8.55 19.64
C HIS A 198 -9.79 8.44 18.18
N CYS A 199 -9.24 9.31 17.33
CA CYS A 199 -9.46 9.24 15.90
C CYS A 199 -8.93 7.91 15.35
N ARG A 200 -9.78 7.20 14.61
CA ARG A 200 -9.44 5.89 14.04
C ARG A 200 -8.40 5.95 12.92
N GLU A 201 -8.21 7.12 12.31
CA GLU A 201 -7.32 7.30 11.15
C GLU A 201 -5.95 7.87 11.52
N CYS A 202 -5.87 8.68 12.58
CA CYS A 202 -4.61 9.33 12.98
C CYS A 202 -4.24 9.18 14.46
N GLY A 203 -5.07 8.52 15.28
CA GLY A 203 -4.81 8.33 16.71
C GLY A 203 -5.00 9.59 17.57
N SER A 204 -5.30 10.75 17.00
CA SER A 204 -5.49 11.99 17.78
C SER A 204 -6.72 11.91 18.70
N GLY A 205 -6.54 12.31 19.96
CA GLY A 205 -7.64 12.52 20.92
C GLY A 205 -8.36 13.86 20.76
N ASN A 206 -7.90 14.74 19.85
CA ASN A 206 -8.53 16.04 19.60
C ASN A 206 -9.79 15.87 18.74
N LEU A 207 -10.86 15.45 19.40
CA LEU A 207 -12.15 15.14 18.81
C LEU A 207 -13.19 16.21 19.16
N ARG A 208 -13.94 16.66 18.15
CA ARG A 208 -15.17 17.41 18.34
C ARG A 208 -16.34 16.44 18.42
N ARG A 209 -17.01 16.40 19.56
CA ARG A 209 -18.27 15.68 19.74
C ARG A 209 -19.37 16.41 18.95
N GLU A 210 -19.91 15.77 17.92
CA GLU A 210 -20.86 16.42 17.02
C GLU A 210 -21.85 15.43 16.44
N GLY A 211 -23.14 15.70 16.64
CA GLY A 211 -24.22 14.88 16.08
C GLY A 211 -24.25 13.45 16.58
N TYR A 212 -24.88 12.58 15.79
CA TYR A 212 -25.04 11.16 16.08
C TYR A 212 -24.87 10.34 14.81
N ALA A 213 -24.15 9.22 14.92
CA ALA A 213 -24.04 8.25 13.86
C ALA A 213 -25.10 7.16 14.07
N PHE A 214 -25.86 6.86 13.02
CA PHE A 214 -26.88 5.82 13.04
C PHE A 214 -26.41 4.61 12.25
N THR A 215 -26.70 3.44 12.79
CA THR A 215 -26.60 2.17 12.07
C THR A 215 -27.94 1.48 12.10
N LYS A 216 -28.09 0.39 11.34
CA LYS A 216 -29.30 -0.44 11.36
C LYS A 216 -29.70 -0.92 12.78
N GLN A 217 -28.75 -0.97 13.71
CA GLN A 217 -28.94 -1.56 15.04
C GLN A 217 -28.85 -0.55 16.19
N GLY A 218 -28.54 0.73 15.94
CA GLY A 218 -28.40 1.68 17.04
C GLY A 218 -27.85 3.06 16.69
N LYS A 219 -27.90 3.92 17.71
CA LYS A 219 -27.45 5.31 17.73
C LYS A 219 -26.17 5.42 18.54
N PHE A 220 -25.16 6.08 17.97
CA PHE A 220 -23.83 6.24 18.56
C PHE A 220 -23.45 7.71 18.59
N GLN A 221 -22.61 8.09 19.55
CA GLN A 221 -22.01 9.41 19.51
C GLN A 221 -21.11 9.52 18.27
N GLN A 222 -21.21 10.61 17.52
CA GLN A 222 -20.34 10.90 16.40
C GLN A 222 -19.29 11.95 16.79
N TYR A 223 -18.11 11.81 16.19
CA TYR A 223 -16.95 12.66 16.42
C TYR A 223 -16.32 13.06 15.09
N GLN A 224 -15.88 14.32 14.99
CA GLN A 224 -14.99 14.80 13.94
C GLN A 224 -13.61 15.04 14.54
N CYS A 225 -12.56 14.46 13.93
CA CYS A 225 -11.19 14.76 14.33
C CYS A 225 -10.78 16.17 13.89
N ARG A 226 -10.26 16.98 14.81
CA ARG A 226 -9.77 18.34 14.50
C ARG A 226 -8.37 18.37 13.88
N VAL A 227 -7.67 17.24 13.87
CA VAL A 227 -6.32 17.14 13.28
C VAL A 227 -6.39 16.68 11.84
N CYS A 228 -6.97 15.50 11.59
CA CYS A 228 -7.03 14.97 10.23
C CYS A 228 -8.35 15.26 9.53
N GLY A 229 -9.42 15.65 10.22
CA GLY A 229 -10.74 15.88 9.61
C GLY A 229 -11.64 14.63 9.49
N SER A 230 -11.12 13.43 9.78
CA SER A 230 -11.91 12.19 9.68
C SER A 230 -13.08 12.17 10.64
N TRP A 231 -14.20 11.63 10.16
CA TRP A 231 -15.39 11.35 10.95
C TRP A 231 -15.33 9.94 11.52
N SER A 232 -15.72 9.78 12.78
CA SER A 232 -15.82 8.48 13.45
C SER A 232 -17.01 8.44 14.39
N ARG A 233 -17.34 7.24 14.86
CA ARG A 233 -18.36 7.02 15.89
C ARG A 233 -17.75 6.41 17.14
N GLY A 234 -18.29 6.71 18.31
CA GLY A 234 -17.93 6.06 19.57
C GLY A 234 -18.23 4.57 19.57
N GLY A 235 -17.53 3.80 20.40
CA GLY A 235 -17.73 2.35 20.54
C GLY A 235 -18.97 1.97 21.35
N LYS A 236 -19.41 2.86 22.25
CA LYS A 236 -20.58 2.65 23.10
C LYS A 236 -21.85 3.13 22.41
N ALA A 237 -22.85 2.25 22.32
CA ALA A 237 -24.16 2.62 21.81
C ALA A 237 -24.88 3.50 22.86
N ILE A 238 -25.52 4.58 22.39
CA ILE A 238 -26.40 5.43 23.20
C ILE A 238 -27.79 4.79 23.28
N ASN A 239 -28.24 4.20 22.17
CA ASN A 239 -29.50 3.47 22.08
C ASN A 239 -29.37 2.34 21.05
N ARG A 240 -30.06 1.21 21.25
CA ARG A 240 -30.11 0.06 20.33
C ARG A 240 -31.55 -0.30 20.02
N VAL A 241 -31.77 -0.89 18.85
CA VAL A 241 -33.07 -1.49 18.54
C VAL A 241 -33.18 -2.79 19.33
N ASP A 242 -34.24 -2.95 20.11
CA ASP A 242 -34.48 -4.18 20.87
C ASP A 242 -34.67 -5.36 19.91
N LEU A 243 -34.00 -6.47 20.21
CA LEU A 243 -34.21 -7.72 19.49
C LEU A 243 -35.60 -8.24 19.87
N ARG A 244 -36.50 -8.34 18.89
CA ARG A 244 -37.76 -9.08 19.07
C ARG A 244 -37.43 -10.56 19.13
N GLU A 245 -37.89 -11.25 20.17
CA GLU A 245 -37.89 -12.71 20.19
C GLU A 245 -38.68 -13.21 18.99
N VAL A 246 -38.06 -14.05 18.17
CA VAL A 246 -38.75 -14.72 17.07
C VAL A 246 -39.46 -15.91 17.71
N ALA A 247 -40.80 -15.89 17.69
CA ALA A 247 -41.58 -17.05 18.10
C ALA A 247 -41.18 -18.26 17.24
N ALA A 248 -40.81 -19.35 17.91
CA ALA A 248 -40.35 -20.60 17.31
C ALA A 248 -41.45 -21.30 16.48
#